data_AF-A0A2G9QHP4-F1
#
_entry.id   AF-A0A2G9QHP4-F1
#
_cell.length_a   1.000
_cell.length_b   1.000
_cell.length_c   1.000
_cell.angle_alpha   90.00
_cell.angle_beta   90.00
_cell.angle_gamma   90.00
#
_symmetry.space_group_name_H-M   'P 1'
#
loop_
_entity.id
_entity.type
_entity.pdbx_description
1 polymer ?
#
loop_
_entity_poly.entity_id
_entity_poly.type
_entity_poly.pdbx_seq_one_letter_code
_entity_poly.pdbx_strand_id
1 'polypeptide(L)'
;IQKVILALGDYMGATCHACIGGTNVRNEMQKLQAEAPHIVVGTPGRVFDMLNRRYLSPKWIKMFVLDEADEMLSRGFKDQIYEIFQKLSTNIQVVLLSATMPTDVLEVTKKFMRDPIRILVKKEELTLEGIKQFYINVEREHGDMDQKERDVIMREFRIGRGGRFGRKGVAINFVTEEDKRILRDIETFYNTTVEEMPMNVADLI
;
A
#
# COMPACT_ATOMS: atom_id res chain seq x y z
N ILE A 1 -0.82 10.03 1.66
CA ILE A 1 -1.46 9.99 3.00
C ILE A 1 -1.47 11.38 3.66
N GLN A 2 -0.32 12.03 3.97
CA GLN A 2 -0.30 13.33 4.67
C GLN A 2 -1.21 14.41 4.05
N LYS A 3 -1.16 14.64 2.73
CA LYS A 3 -2.04 15.61 2.06
C LYS A 3 -3.53 15.33 2.25
N VAL A 4 -3.91 14.05 2.28
CA VAL A 4 -5.32 13.63 2.47
C VAL A 4 -5.75 13.92 3.91
N ILE A 5 -4.90 13.61 4.88
CA ILE A 5 -5.16 13.92 6.29
C ILE A 5 -5.35 15.43 6.50
N LEU A 6 -4.46 16.24 5.93
CA LEU A 6 -4.57 17.70 6.04
C LEU A 6 -5.85 18.23 5.36
N ALA A 7 -6.21 17.68 4.19
CA ALA A 7 -7.44 18.07 3.51
C ALA A 7 -8.72 17.69 4.30
N LEU A 8 -8.76 16.51 4.92
CA LEU A 8 -9.87 16.09 5.76
C LEU A 8 -9.91 16.82 7.11
N GLY A 9 -8.75 17.23 7.61
CA GLY A 9 -8.57 17.89 8.90
C GLY A 9 -8.61 19.42 8.86
N ASP A 10 -8.84 20.04 7.70
CA ASP A 10 -8.72 21.48 7.47
C ASP A 10 -9.60 22.30 8.43
N TYR A 11 -10.83 21.84 8.66
CA TYR A 11 -11.78 22.46 9.58
C TYR A 11 -11.61 22.07 11.06
N MET A 12 -10.69 21.15 11.35
CA MET A 12 -10.45 20.63 12.70
C MET A 12 -9.16 21.16 13.34
N GLY A 13 -8.34 21.88 12.56
CA GLY A 13 -6.98 22.25 12.99
C GLY A 13 -6.08 21.03 13.19
N ALA A 14 -6.37 19.91 12.52
CA ALA A 14 -5.57 18.69 12.68
C ALA A 14 -4.22 18.86 11.99
N THR A 15 -3.16 18.51 12.70
CA THR A 15 -1.78 18.61 12.19
C THR A 15 -1.22 17.23 11.91
N CYS A 16 -0.48 17.10 10.80
CA CYS A 16 0.08 15.83 10.37
C CYS A 16 1.53 15.98 9.94
N HIS A 17 2.40 15.13 10.48
CA HIS A 17 3.81 15.07 10.14
C HIS A 17 4.16 13.77 9.42
N ALA A 18 4.96 13.85 8.37
CA ALA A 18 5.44 12.70 7.61
C ALA A 18 6.89 12.33 8.01
N CYS A 19 7.08 11.17 8.63
CA CYS A 19 8.35 10.57 9.01
C CYS A 19 8.81 9.57 7.94
N ILE A 20 9.49 10.04 6.90
CA ILE A 20 9.96 9.19 5.79
C ILE A 20 11.49 9.23 5.64
N GLY A 21 12.06 8.14 5.12
CA GLY A 21 13.50 8.06 4.83
C GLY A 21 13.96 9.12 3.80
N GLY A 22 15.26 9.41 3.76
CA GLY A 22 15.87 10.34 2.80
C GLY A 22 15.79 11.82 3.16
N THR A 23 15.08 12.19 4.23
CA THR A 23 15.02 13.56 4.76
C THR A 23 16.02 13.79 5.90
N ASN A 24 16.41 15.06 6.11
CA ASN A 24 17.32 15.45 7.19
C ASN A 24 16.63 15.33 8.56
N VAL A 25 17.10 14.37 9.36
CA VAL A 25 16.58 14.06 10.70
C VAL A 25 16.60 15.26 11.64
N ARG A 26 17.60 16.16 11.55
CA ARG A 26 17.67 17.35 12.41
C ARG A 26 16.51 18.31 12.14
N ASN A 27 16.14 18.49 10.87
CA ASN A 27 15.04 19.37 10.49
C ASN A 27 13.69 18.78 10.91
N GLU A 28 13.53 17.45 10.80
CA GLU A 28 12.33 16.76 11.31
C GLU A 28 12.22 16.89 12.83
N MET A 29 13.32 16.69 13.55
CA MET A 29 13.38 16.86 15.00
C MET A 29 12.94 18.26 15.42
N GLN A 30 13.48 19.31 14.79
CA GLN A 30 13.10 20.68 15.10
C GLN A 30 11.61 20.93 14.90
N LYS A 31 11.02 20.38 13.84
CA LYS A 31 9.58 20.48 13.58
C LYS A 31 8.74 19.77 14.65
N LEU A 32 9.11 18.54 14.99
CA LEU A 32 8.42 17.75 16.02
C LEU A 32 8.53 18.37 17.42
N GLN A 33 9.63 19.04 17.71
CA GLN A 33 9.85 19.73 18.99
C GLN A 33 9.16 21.10 19.05
N ALA A 34 9.10 21.83 17.93
CA ALA A 34 8.41 23.11 17.87
C ALA A 34 6.90 22.94 18.01
N GLU A 35 6.34 21.94 17.34
CA GLU A 35 4.91 21.63 17.38
C GLU A 35 4.70 20.11 17.31
N ALA A 36 4.16 19.54 18.38
CA ALA A 36 3.83 18.13 18.41
C ALA A 36 2.63 17.86 17.48
N PRO A 37 2.80 17.07 16.40
CA PRO A 37 1.71 16.81 15.48
C PRO A 37 0.65 15.91 16.11
N HIS A 38 -0.61 16.12 15.74
CA HIS A 38 -1.71 15.23 16.15
C HIS A 38 -1.57 13.84 15.51
N ILE A 39 -1.07 13.78 14.27
CA ILE A 39 -0.94 12.55 13.48
C ILE A 39 0.48 12.44 12.92
N VAL A 40 1.09 11.27 13.06
CA VAL A 40 2.36 10.93 12.41
C VAL A 40 2.12 9.83 11.40
N VAL A 41 2.58 10.03 10.17
CA VAL A 41 2.57 9.02 9.10
C VAL A 41 4.01 8.75 8.67
N GLY A 42 4.40 7.51 8.44
CA GLY A 42 5.80 7.27 8.11
C GLY A 42 6.13 5.82 7.81
N THR A 43 7.34 5.59 7.32
CA THR A 43 7.86 4.24 7.12
C THR A 43 8.30 3.65 8.46
N PRO A 44 8.16 2.33 8.69
CA PRO A 44 8.48 1.71 9.98
C PRO A 44 9.88 2.08 10.50
N GLY A 45 10.91 2.00 9.64
CA GLY A 45 12.28 2.34 10.04
C GLY A 45 12.45 3.79 10.55
N ARG A 46 11.82 4.78 9.89
CA ARG A 46 11.94 6.19 10.33
C ARG A 46 11.11 6.46 11.58
N VAL A 47 9.90 5.91 11.67
CA VAL A 47 9.05 6.04 12.86
C VAL A 47 9.72 5.41 14.08
N PHE A 48 10.30 4.22 13.91
CA PHE A 48 11.07 3.56 14.95
C PHE A 48 12.25 4.42 15.43
N ASP A 49 13.03 5.00 14.52
CA ASP A 49 14.15 5.89 14.87
C ASP A 49 13.68 7.11 15.69
N MET A 50 12.57 7.74 15.28
CA MET A 50 11.99 8.89 16.00
C MET A 50 11.49 8.51 17.41
N LEU A 51 10.88 7.34 17.58
CA LEU A 51 10.47 6.82 18.89
C LEU A 51 11.68 6.43 19.75
N ASN A 52 12.69 5.79 19.17
CA ASN A 52 13.87 5.32 19.87
C ASN A 52 14.72 6.47 20.40
N ARG A 53 14.88 7.53 19.61
CA ARG A 53 15.56 8.77 20.01
C ARG A 53 14.72 9.68 20.90
N ARG A 54 13.47 9.29 21.22
CA ARG A 54 12.51 10.04 22.04
C ARG A 54 12.10 11.39 21.45
N TYR A 55 12.18 11.55 20.13
CA TYR A 55 11.60 12.71 19.44
C TYR A 55 10.08 12.58 19.33
N LEU A 56 9.58 11.35 19.27
CA LEU A 56 8.16 11.04 19.44
C LEU A 56 7.94 10.38 20.80
N SER A 57 7.01 10.91 21.57
CA SER A 57 6.64 10.35 22.87
C SER A 57 5.50 9.34 22.70
N PRO A 58 5.69 8.05 23.05
CA PRO A 58 4.63 7.04 22.94
C PRO A 58 3.52 7.23 23.97
N LYS A 59 3.75 8.04 25.01
CA LYS A 59 2.81 8.25 26.13
C LYS A 59 1.43 8.72 25.69
N TRP A 60 1.37 9.52 24.61
CA TRP A 60 0.14 10.15 24.15
C TRP A 60 -0.49 9.45 22.95
N ILE A 61 0.13 8.38 22.45
CA ILE A 61 -0.35 7.64 21.28
C ILE A 61 -1.47 6.71 21.71
N LYS A 62 -2.69 7.00 21.24
CA LYS A 62 -3.91 6.22 21.53
C LYS A 62 -4.29 5.23 20.44
N MET A 63 -3.78 5.44 19.22
CA MET A 63 -4.10 4.63 18.06
C MET A 63 -2.84 4.38 17.22
N PHE A 64 -2.68 3.15 16.73
CA PHE A 64 -1.65 2.76 15.76
C PHE A 64 -2.33 2.09 14.57
N VAL A 65 -2.04 2.57 13.36
CA VAL A 65 -2.61 2.05 12.11
C VAL A 65 -1.49 1.46 11.27
N LEU A 66 -1.66 0.20 10.87
CA LEU A 66 -0.77 -0.52 9.97
C LEU A 66 -1.45 -0.65 8.61
N ASP A 67 -1.05 0.18 7.64
CA ASP A 67 -1.63 0.25 6.30
C ASP A 67 -0.77 -0.54 5.30
N GLU A 68 -1.38 -1.29 4.36
CA GLU A 68 -0.68 -2.21 3.45
C GLU A 68 0.21 -3.22 4.21
N ALA A 69 -0.36 -3.89 5.22
CA ALA A 69 0.39 -4.73 6.16
C ALA A 69 1.08 -5.95 5.50
N ASP A 70 0.44 -6.58 4.52
CA ASP A 70 1.04 -7.65 3.71
C ASP A 70 2.29 -7.17 2.96
N GLU A 71 2.22 -6.01 2.31
CA GLU A 71 3.35 -5.40 1.63
C GLU A 71 4.49 -5.09 2.60
N MET A 72 4.20 -4.46 3.75
CA MET A 72 5.24 -4.12 4.73
C MET A 72 5.96 -5.35 5.28
N LEU A 73 5.23 -6.44 5.56
CA LEU A 73 5.83 -7.67 6.05
C LEU A 73 6.65 -8.37 4.97
N SER A 74 6.18 -8.39 3.72
CA SER A 74 6.94 -8.94 2.59
C SER A 74 8.29 -8.23 2.35
N ARG A 75 8.36 -6.93 2.66
CA ARG A 75 9.58 -6.10 2.57
C ARG A 75 10.55 -6.29 3.74
N GLY A 76 10.25 -7.19 4.68
CA GLY A 76 11.11 -7.45 5.83
C GLY A 76 10.99 -6.41 6.94
N PHE A 77 9.92 -5.61 6.99
CA PHE A 77 9.70 -4.65 8.09
C PHE A 77 9.13 -5.28 9.38
N LYS A 78 9.06 -6.62 9.45
CA LYS A 78 8.49 -7.37 10.57
C LYS A 78 9.14 -6.94 11.89
N ASP A 79 10.46 -6.96 11.97
CA ASP A 79 11.18 -6.66 13.21
C ASP A 79 10.96 -5.21 13.66
N GLN A 80 11.03 -4.22 12.75
CA GLN A 80 10.81 -2.81 13.09
C GLN A 80 9.38 -2.57 13.56
N ILE A 81 8.38 -3.23 12.98
CA ILE A 81 6.98 -3.15 13.43
C ILE A 81 6.87 -3.68 14.86
N TYR A 82 7.50 -4.82 15.15
CA TYR A 82 7.52 -5.40 16.51
C TYR A 82 8.18 -4.47 17.52
N GLU A 83 9.32 -3.86 17.16
CA GLU A 83 10.04 -2.90 18.00
C GLU A 83 9.22 -1.64 18.26
N ILE A 84 8.46 -1.15 17.28
CA ILE A 84 7.52 -0.04 17.46
C ILE A 84 6.45 -0.44 18.48
N PHE A 85 5.81 -1.60 18.32
CA PHE A 85 4.78 -2.06 19.25
C PHE A 85 5.29 -2.19 20.69
N GLN A 86 6.53 -2.65 20.89
CA GLN A 86 7.15 -2.74 22.23
C GLN A 86 7.33 -1.37 22.90
N LYS A 87 7.40 -0.27 22.14
CA LYS A 87 7.49 1.09 22.67
C LYS A 87 6.13 1.72 22.96
N LEU A 88 5.06 1.20 22.36
CA LEU A 88 3.71 1.74 22.50
C LEU A 88 3.05 1.28 23.81
N SER A 89 2.07 2.06 24.27
CA SER A 89 1.31 1.69 25.47
C SER A 89 0.48 0.44 25.22
N THR A 90 0.27 -0.38 26.25
CA THR A 90 -0.48 -1.63 26.10
C THR A 90 -1.96 -1.36 25.75
N ASN A 91 -2.53 -0.24 26.18
CA ASN A 91 -3.93 0.15 25.95
C ASN A 91 -4.18 0.86 24.62
N ILE A 92 -3.22 0.82 23.71
CA ILE A 92 -3.36 1.40 22.38
C ILE A 92 -4.39 0.65 21.54
N GLN A 93 -5.20 1.37 20.78
CA GLN A 93 -6.03 0.79 19.73
C GLN A 93 -5.17 0.49 18.50
N VAL A 94 -5.22 -0.74 18.00
CA VAL A 94 -4.48 -1.15 16.80
C VAL A 94 -5.47 -1.40 15.66
N VAL A 95 -5.21 -0.79 14.52
CA VAL A 95 -5.96 -1.01 13.27
C VAL A 95 -5.00 -1.57 12.23
N LEU A 96 -5.38 -2.66 11.56
CA LEU A 96 -4.60 -3.25 10.48
C LEU A 96 -5.44 -3.26 9.22
N LEU A 97 -4.87 -2.73 8.15
CA LEU A 97 -5.43 -2.68 6.80
C LEU A 97 -4.48 -3.43 5.88
N SER A 98 -5.03 -4.36 5.10
CA SER A 98 -4.25 -5.25 4.23
C SER A 98 -5.15 -5.76 3.12
N ALA A 99 -4.61 -5.89 1.90
CA ALA A 99 -5.35 -6.48 0.78
C ALA A 99 -5.46 -8.01 0.95
N THR A 100 -4.40 -8.63 1.49
CA THR A 100 -4.32 -10.06 1.74
C THR A 100 -4.04 -10.36 3.21
N MET A 101 -4.30 -11.61 3.64
CA MET A 101 -4.10 -12.05 5.02
C MET A 101 -3.19 -13.30 5.10
N PRO A 102 -1.91 -13.21 4.69
CA PRO A 102 -0.96 -14.30 4.86
C PRO A 102 -0.65 -14.57 6.35
N THR A 103 0.01 -15.70 6.63
CA THR A 103 0.32 -16.14 8.00
C THR A 103 1.05 -15.07 8.82
N ASP A 104 1.99 -14.34 8.23
CA ASP A 104 2.71 -13.26 8.91
C ASP A 104 1.81 -12.11 9.36
N VAL A 105 0.83 -11.71 8.53
CA VAL A 105 -0.18 -10.70 8.90
C VAL A 105 -1.06 -11.23 10.03
N LEU A 106 -1.48 -12.49 9.96
CA LEU A 106 -2.26 -13.14 11.02
C LEU A 106 -1.50 -13.20 12.34
N GLU A 107 -0.19 -13.46 12.32
CA GLU A 107 0.66 -13.44 13.52
C GLU A 107 0.69 -12.06 14.19
N VAL A 108 0.82 -10.99 13.40
CA VAL A 108 0.78 -9.61 13.90
C VAL A 108 -0.56 -9.35 14.60
N THR A 109 -1.69 -9.72 13.99
CA THR A 109 -3.00 -9.54 14.63
C THR A 109 -3.10 -10.26 15.98
N LYS A 110 -2.64 -11.51 16.06
CA LYS A 110 -2.69 -12.32 17.29
C LYS A 110 -1.81 -11.77 18.41
N LYS A 111 -0.66 -11.16 18.07
CA LYS A 111 0.29 -10.64 19.07
C LYS A 111 -0.06 -9.24 19.57
N PHE A 112 -0.59 -8.38 18.70
CA PHE A 112 -0.71 -6.95 18.99
C PHE A 112 -2.14 -6.44 19.13
N MET A 113 -3.14 -7.24 18.74
CA MET A 113 -4.54 -6.87 18.87
C MET A 113 -5.21 -7.63 20.01
N ARG A 114 -6.15 -6.96 20.67
CA ARG A 114 -6.99 -7.53 21.72
C ARG A 114 -8.40 -7.66 21.16
N ASP A 115 -8.85 -8.89 21.00
CA ASP A 115 -10.19 -9.22 20.49
C ASP A 115 -10.61 -8.36 19.27
N PRO A 116 -9.86 -8.43 18.15
CA PRO A 116 -10.10 -7.54 17.02
C PRO A 116 -11.39 -7.88 16.29
N ILE A 117 -12.17 -6.85 15.95
CA ILE A 117 -13.25 -6.97 14.97
C ILE A 117 -12.63 -7.25 13.60
N ARG A 118 -13.03 -8.36 12.98
CA ARG A 118 -12.51 -8.81 11.68
C ARG A 118 -13.53 -8.47 10.59
N ILE A 119 -13.17 -7.54 9.71
CA ILE A 119 -13.91 -7.24 8.50
C ILE A 119 -13.13 -7.86 7.35
N LEU A 120 -13.59 -9.01 6.85
CA LEU A 120 -12.94 -9.77 5.79
C LEU A 120 -13.83 -9.79 4.56
N VAL A 121 -13.25 -9.50 3.40
CA VAL A 121 -13.90 -9.69 2.10
C VAL A 121 -13.78 -11.17 1.75
N LYS A 122 -14.89 -11.82 1.37
CA LYS A 122 -14.85 -13.23 0.97
C LYS A 122 -14.06 -13.36 -0.34
N LYS A 123 -13.34 -14.46 -0.51
CA LYS A 123 -12.53 -14.73 -1.71
C LYS A 123 -13.35 -14.63 -3.02
N GLU A 124 -14.64 -14.96 -2.96
CA GLU A 124 -15.57 -14.89 -4.10
C GLU A 124 -15.97 -13.46 -4.48
N GLU A 125 -15.75 -12.47 -3.62
CA GLU A 125 -16.03 -11.05 -3.85
C GLU A 125 -14.77 -10.24 -4.22
N LEU A 126 -13.60 -10.88 -4.31
CA LEU A 126 -12.39 -10.27 -4.89
C LEU A 126 -12.42 -10.31 -6.41
N THR A 127 -13.59 -10.08 -7.01
CA THR A 127 -13.64 -9.78 -8.43
C THR A 127 -13.08 -8.37 -8.61
N LEU A 128 -12.20 -8.19 -9.59
CA LEU A 128 -11.74 -6.87 -10.02
C LEU A 128 -12.87 -6.16 -10.80
N GLU A 129 -14.08 -6.10 -10.22
CA GLU A 129 -15.25 -5.52 -10.82
C GLU A 129 -14.99 -4.05 -11.15
N GLY A 130 -15.02 -3.75 -12.45
CA GLY A 130 -14.71 -2.43 -13.00
C GLY A 130 -13.29 -2.27 -13.55
N ILE A 131 -12.38 -3.24 -13.39
CA ILE A 131 -11.08 -3.22 -14.07
C ILE A 131 -11.10 -4.26 -15.20
N LYS A 132 -11.11 -3.81 -16.45
CA LYS A 132 -10.86 -4.71 -17.59
C LYS A 132 -9.37 -5.01 -17.64
N GLN A 133 -9.00 -6.29 -17.73
CA GLN A 133 -7.61 -6.71 -17.74
C GLN A 133 -7.25 -7.30 -19.10
N PHE A 134 -6.11 -6.88 -19.65
CA PHE A 134 -5.56 -7.40 -20.89
C PHE A 134 -4.12 -7.86 -20.70
N TYR A 135 -3.65 -8.69 -21.62
CA TYR A 135 -2.23 -8.97 -21.76
C TYR A 135 -1.73 -8.76 -23.20
N ILE A 136 -0.46 -8.41 -23.32
CA ILE A 136 0.28 -8.35 -24.59
C ILE A 136 1.42 -9.35 -24.50
N ASN A 137 1.49 -10.25 -25.47
CA ASN A 137 2.63 -11.16 -25.60
C ASN A 137 3.89 -10.35 -25.98
N VAL A 138 4.96 -10.49 -25.20
CA VAL A 138 6.25 -9.87 -25.47
C VAL A 138 7.35 -10.92 -25.52
N GLU A 139 8.35 -10.72 -26.38
CA GLU A 139 9.47 -11.65 -26.52
C GLU A 139 10.48 -11.54 -25.36
N ARG A 140 10.48 -10.43 -24.61
CA ARG A 140 11.43 -10.13 -23.53
C ARG A 140 10.73 -9.45 -22.36
N GLU A 141 11.32 -9.54 -21.18
CA GLU A 141 10.77 -8.95 -19.96
C GLU A 141 10.59 -7.44 -20.09
N HIS A 142 9.60 -6.91 -19.35
CA HIS A 142 9.30 -5.48 -19.35
C HIS A 142 10.53 -4.62 -19.06
N GLY A 143 11.47 -5.10 -18.22
CA GLY A 143 12.72 -4.44 -17.85
C GLY A 143 13.65 -4.12 -19.03
N ASP A 144 13.59 -4.92 -20.09
CA ASP A 144 14.46 -4.83 -21.27
C ASP A 144 13.87 -4.00 -22.42
N MET A 145 12.65 -3.48 -22.24
CA MET A 145 11.94 -2.69 -23.24
C MET A 145 12.43 -1.24 -23.27
N ASP A 146 12.59 -0.69 -24.48
CA ASP A 146 13.03 0.69 -24.66
C ASP A 146 12.02 1.68 -24.06
N GLN A 147 12.51 2.71 -23.38
CA GLN A 147 11.66 3.72 -22.71
C GLN A 147 10.67 4.39 -23.69
N LYS A 148 11.05 4.54 -24.96
CA LYS A 148 10.16 5.08 -26.00
C LYS A 148 8.96 4.17 -26.28
N GLU A 149 9.17 2.86 -26.35
CA GLU A 149 8.08 1.89 -26.56
C GLU A 149 7.14 1.89 -25.36
N ARG A 150 7.70 1.93 -24.14
CA ARG A 150 6.95 2.07 -22.89
C ARG A 150 6.11 3.35 -22.86
N ASP A 151 6.69 4.48 -23.26
CA ASP A 151 6.00 5.78 -23.25
C ASP A 151 4.86 5.85 -24.28
N VAL A 152 5.02 5.22 -25.45
CA VAL A 152 3.96 5.11 -26.46
C VAL A 152 2.79 4.32 -25.89
N ILE A 153 3.04 3.15 -25.30
CA ILE A 153 1.99 2.33 -24.70
C ILE A 153 1.33 3.08 -23.53
N MET A 154 2.11 3.70 -22.64
CA MET A 154 1.53 4.48 -21.54
C MET A 154 0.70 5.68 -22.02
N ARG A 155 1.07 6.32 -23.14
CA ARG A 155 0.31 7.42 -23.74
C ARG A 155 -0.99 6.97 -24.38
N GLU A 156 -0.95 5.89 -25.17
CA GLU A 156 -2.12 5.37 -25.89
C GLU A 156 -3.22 4.94 -24.90
N PHE A 157 -2.83 4.39 -23.74
CA PHE A 157 -3.76 3.71 -22.84
C PHE A 157 -4.24 4.51 -21.63
N ARG A 158 -3.78 5.75 -21.42
CA ARG A 158 -4.15 6.59 -20.26
C ARG A 158 -4.23 5.77 -18.95
N ILE A 159 -3.22 4.93 -18.70
CA ILE A 159 -3.21 4.01 -17.57
C ILE A 159 -2.91 4.83 -16.31
N GLY A 160 -3.96 5.34 -15.67
CA GLY A 160 -3.86 5.70 -14.25
C GLY A 160 -3.63 4.42 -13.44
N ARG A 161 -3.04 4.53 -12.24
CA ARG A 161 -3.09 3.43 -11.25
C ARG A 161 -4.56 3.03 -11.07
N GLY A 162 -4.97 1.93 -11.72
CA GLY A 162 -6.36 1.51 -11.84
C GLY A 162 -6.96 1.10 -10.49
N GLY A 163 -8.27 1.27 -10.32
CA GLY A 163 -9.00 0.80 -9.14
C GLY A 163 -9.18 1.83 -8.01
N ARG A 164 -9.50 3.09 -8.33
CA ARG A 164 -10.06 4.01 -7.33
C ARG A 164 -11.58 3.98 -7.37
N PHE A 165 -12.19 3.94 -6.18
CA PHE A 165 -13.63 3.83 -5.90
C PHE A 165 -14.53 4.33 -7.04
N GLY A 166 -15.28 3.41 -7.66
CA GLY A 166 -16.33 3.69 -8.64
C GLY A 166 -15.89 4.04 -10.06
N ARG A 167 -14.59 3.96 -10.41
CA ARG A 167 -14.13 4.22 -11.78
C ARG A 167 -13.74 2.94 -12.51
N LYS A 168 -14.28 2.77 -13.72
CA LYS A 168 -13.81 1.75 -14.65
C LYS A 168 -12.34 2.02 -15.01
N GLY A 169 -11.50 0.99 -14.94
CA GLY A 169 -10.07 1.05 -15.25
C GLY A 169 -9.66 -0.04 -16.25
N VAL A 170 -8.49 0.12 -16.83
CA VAL A 170 -7.85 -0.90 -17.68
C VAL A 170 -6.49 -1.23 -17.09
N ALA A 171 -6.19 -2.52 -16.92
CA ALA A 171 -4.86 -3.01 -16.58
C ALA A 171 -4.29 -3.80 -17.77
N ILE A 172 -3.03 -3.56 -18.11
CA ILE A 172 -2.35 -4.23 -19.22
C ILE A 172 -1.10 -4.91 -18.68
N ASN A 173 -1.02 -6.21 -18.91
CA ASN A 173 0.08 -7.06 -18.47
C ASN A 173 0.98 -7.38 -19.67
N PHE A 174 2.28 -7.15 -19.55
CA PHE A 174 3.24 -7.64 -20.54
C PHE A 174 3.66 -9.04 -20.12
N VAL A 175 3.43 -10.02 -21.00
CA VAL A 175 3.53 -11.44 -20.65
C VAL A 175 4.46 -12.12 -21.65
N THR A 176 5.53 -12.74 -21.16
CA THR A 176 6.36 -13.64 -21.97
C THR A 176 5.72 -15.02 -22.05
N GLU A 177 6.23 -15.91 -22.91
CA GLU A 177 5.75 -17.31 -22.96
C GLU A 177 5.90 -18.02 -21.61
N GLU A 178 6.92 -17.69 -20.82
CA GLU A 178 7.15 -18.26 -19.49
C GLU A 178 6.14 -17.73 -18.45
N ASP A 179 5.75 -16.45 -18.56
CA ASP A 179 4.80 -15.80 -17.65
C ASP A 179 3.35 -16.27 -17.83
N LYS A 180 3.01 -16.89 -18.97
CA LYS A 180 1.64 -17.38 -19.24
C LYS A 180 1.10 -18.31 -18.16
N ARG A 181 1.98 -19.07 -17.50
CA ARG A 181 1.58 -19.94 -16.39
C ARG A 181 1.18 -19.11 -15.16
N ILE A 182 1.97 -18.09 -14.82
CA ILE A 182 1.70 -17.19 -13.71
C ILE A 182 0.40 -16.42 -13.95
N LEU A 183 0.16 -15.97 -15.19
CA LEU A 183 -1.07 -15.28 -15.57
C LEU A 183 -2.31 -16.15 -15.30
N ARG A 184 -2.28 -17.43 -15.69
CA ARG A 184 -3.39 -18.37 -15.43
C ARG A 184 -3.60 -18.63 -13.95
N ASP A 185 -2.53 -18.68 -13.17
CA ASP A 185 -2.62 -18.82 -11.71
C ASP A 185 -3.31 -17.59 -11.09
N ILE A 186 -3.02 -16.38 -11.59
CA ILE A 186 -3.68 -15.13 -11.17
C ILE A 186 -5.16 -15.13 -11.55
N GLU A 187 -5.51 -15.49 -12.79
CA GLU A 187 -6.90 -15.63 -13.26
C GLU A 187 -7.71 -16.55 -12.35
N THR A 188 -7.14 -17.72 -12.06
CA THR A 188 -7.76 -18.74 -11.20
C THR A 188 -7.89 -18.25 -9.76
N PHE A 189 -6.86 -17.57 -9.24
CA PHE A 189 -6.83 -17.13 -7.84
C PHE A 189 -7.86 -16.03 -7.56
N TYR A 190 -7.98 -15.05 -8.46
CA TYR A 190 -8.89 -13.91 -8.34
C TYR A 190 -10.24 -14.11 -9.04
N ASN A 191 -10.48 -15.30 -9.62
CA ASN A 191 -11.69 -15.60 -10.39
C ASN A 191 -12.00 -14.50 -11.42
N THR A 192 -10.98 -14.17 -12.23
CA THR A 192 -11.02 -13.10 -13.23
C THR A 192 -10.53 -13.61 -14.58
N THR A 193 -10.77 -12.84 -15.63
CA THR A 193 -10.32 -13.14 -16.99
C THR A 193 -9.39 -12.03 -17.45
N VAL A 194 -8.23 -12.40 -17.97
CA VAL A 194 -7.27 -11.49 -18.61
C VAL A 194 -7.22 -11.83 -20.09
N GLU A 195 -7.84 -10.99 -20.90
CA GLU A 195 -7.98 -11.24 -22.34
C GLU A 195 -6.72 -10.81 -23.11
N GLU A 196 -6.45 -11.43 -24.25
CA GLU A 196 -5.41 -10.90 -25.14
C GLU A 196 -5.84 -9.52 -25.65
N MET A 197 -4.92 -8.56 -25.63
CA MET A 197 -5.28 -7.20 -25.98
C MET A 197 -5.72 -7.12 -27.45
N PRO A 198 -6.92 -6.58 -27.76
CA PRO A 198 -7.37 -6.46 -29.13
C PRO A 198 -6.52 -5.42 -29.88
N MET A 199 -6.31 -5.64 -31.18
CA MET A 199 -5.58 -4.70 -32.04
C MET A 199 -6.25 -3.31 -32.13
N ASN A 200 -7.56 -3.24 -31.88
CA ASN A 200 -8.32 -2.00 -31.92
C ASN A 200 -8.67 -1.54 -30.49
N VAL A 201 -7.97 -0.51 -30.03
CA VAL A 201 -8.10 0.02 -28.65
C VAL A 201 -9.40 0.81 -28.45
N ALA A 202 -10.02 1.29 -29.53
CA ALA A 202 -11.25 2.08 -29.47
C ALA A 202 -12.45 1.30 -28.90
N ASP A 203 -12.43 -0.03 -28.99
CA ASP A 203 -13.53 -0.90 -28.55
C ASP A 203 -13.52 -1.15 -27.03
N LEU A 204 -12.53 -0.63 -26.30
CA LEU A 204 -12.32 -0.86 -24.87
C LEU A 204 -12.95 0.18 -23.95
N ILE A 205 -13.24 1.39 -24.47
CA ILE A 205 -13.68 2.59 -23.73
C ILE A 205 -15.21 2.67 -23.65
#